data_AF-A0A0C4FAU6-F1
#
_entry.id   AF-A0A0C4FAU6-F1
#
_cell.length_a   1.000
_cell.length_b   1.000
_cell.length_c   1.000
_cell.angle_alpha   90.00
_cell.angle_beta   90.00
_cell.angle_gamma   90.00
#
_symmetry.space_group_name_H-M   'P 1'
#
loop_
_entity.id
_entity.type
_entity.pdbx_description
1 polymer ?
#
loop_
_entity_poly.entity_id
_entity_poly.type
_entity_poly.pdbx_seq_one_letter_code
_entity_poly.pdbx_strand_id
1 'polypeptide(L)'
;MSQEPSRIRSTELEIDDPRLPELQATEHAQHVRMALRYRREQHSRRKAAKQAKWSSQELAALIDANAQVLAENVKVAFRMNARKRRALIAERTIVKRRRVTLGKYRVKQVKRTEKASVLKCFDRRGGPTGLIHTHQWWALV
;
A
#
# COMPACT_ATOMS: atom_id res chain seq x y z
N MET A 1 -3.81 -42.44 50.78
CA MET A 1 -4.04 -40.97 50.84
C MET A 1 -2.71 -40.29 50.50
N SER A 2 -2.43 -40.07 49.22
CA SER A 2 -1.19 -39.40 48.78
C SER A 2 -1.44 -37.90 48.84
N GLN A 3 -0.92 -37.23 49.86
CA GLN A 3 -0.85 -35.76 49.86
C GLN A 3 0.05 -35.37 48.68
N GLU A 4 -0.43 -34.49 47.80
CA GLU A 4 0.44 -33.82 46.84
C GLU A 4 1.58 -33.15 47.62
N PRO A 5 2.85 -33.28 47.20
CA PRO A 5 3.95 -32.70 47.94
C PRO A 5 3.73 -31.18 48.03
N SER A 6 3.75 -30.66 49.26
CA SER A 6 3.62 -29.24 49.55
C SER A 6 4.58 -28.45 48.66
N ARG A 7 4.02 -27.64 47.74
CA ARG A 7 4.81 -26.87 46.79
C ARG A 7 5.48 -25.71 47.52
N ILE A 8 6.74 -25.89 47.92
CA ILE A 8 7.55 -24.89 48.62
C ILE A 8 7.64 -23.63 47.75
N ARG A 9 7.28 -22.48 48.32
CA ARG A 9 7.36 -21.20 47.61
C ARG A 9 8.79 -20.67 47.64
N SER A 10 9.17 -19.87 46.64
CA SER A 10 10.49 -19.22 46.65
C SER A 10 10.69 -18.30 47.86
N THR A 11 9.60 -17.76 48.42
CA THR A 11 9.61 -16.94 49.65
C THR A 11 9.88 -17.73 50.93
N GLU A 12 9.83 -19.06 50.88
CA GLU A 12 10.02 -19.97 52.02
C GLU A 12 11.43 -20.58 52.04
N LEU A 13 12.26 -20.27 51.04
CA LEU A 13 13.64 -20.75 50.92
C LEU A 13 14.65 -19.71 51.41
N GLU A 14 15.74 -20.19 52.00
CA GLU A 14 16.88 -19.35 52.36
C GLU A 14 17.57 -18.78 51.12
N ILE A 15 18.21 -17.62 51.28
CA ILE A 15 18.83 -16.85 50.19
C ILE A 15 19.93 -17.66 49.48
N ASP A 16 20.59 -18.56 50.23
CA ASP A 16 21.68 -19.40 49.72
C ASP A 16 21.19 -20.77 49.21
N ASP A 17 19.88 -21.07 49.21
CA ASP A 17 19.39 -22.35 48.67
C ASP A 17 19.64 -22.40 47.15
N PRO A 18 20.39 -23.41 46.65
CA PRO A 18 20.73 -23.51 45.23
C PRO A 18 19.51 -23.68 44.31
N ARG A 19 18.34 -24.05 44.85
CA ARG A 19 17.08 -24.21 44.09
C ARG A 19 16.29 -22.90 43.97
N LEU A 20 16.66 -21.86 44.72
CA LEU A 20 15.95 -20.58 44.76
C LEU A 20 15.81 -19.90 43.38
N PRO A 21 16.85 -19.83 42.53
CA PRO A 21 16.75 -19.13 41.23
C PRO A 21 15.75 -19.80 40.28
N GLU A 22 15.73 -21.13 40.21
CA GLU A 22 14.81 -21.88 39.36
C GLU A 22 13.36 -21.73 39.85
N LEU A 23 13.14 -21.81 41.16
CA LEU A 23 11.81 -21.65 41.75
C LEU A 23 11.28 -20.22 41.55
N GLN A 24 12.10 -19.18 41.76
CA GLN A 24 11.72 -17.80 41.46
C GLN A 24 11.38 -17.60 39.98
N ALA A 25 12.15 -18.17 39.05
CA ALA A 25 11.88 -18.06 37.63
C ALA A 25 10.54 -18.72 37.26
N THR A 26 10.24 -19.90 37.82
CA THR A 26 8.97 -20.60 37.58
C THR A 26 7.77 -19.86 38.16
N GLU A 27 7.88 -19.31 39.37
CA GLU A 27 6.83 -18.50 39.99
C GLU A 27 6.61 -17.19 39.21
N HIS A 28 7.67 -16.46 38.87
CA HIS A 28 7.57 -15.25 38.06
C HIS A 28 6.88 -15.54 36.71
N ALA A 29 7.26 -16.62 36.03
CA ALA A 29 6.63 -17.03 34.78
C ALA A 29 5.13 -17.34 34.96
N GLN A 30 4.74 -18.00 36.06
CA GLN A 30 3.33 -18.26 36.38
C GLN A 30 2.56 -16.97 36.67
N HIS A 31 3.15 -16.06 37.44
CA HIS A 31 2.55 -14.75 37.75
C HIS A 31 2.35 -13.91 36.49
N VAL A 32 3.34 -13.88 35.59
CA VAL A 32 3.23 -13.19 34.29
C VAL A 32 2.13 -13.82 33.44
N ARG A 33 2.06 -15.15 33.35
CA ARG A 33 0.98 -15.85 32.63
C ARG A 33 -0.39 -15.50 33.19
N MET A 34 -0.55 -15.50 34.51
CA MET A 34 -1.80 -15.14 35.19
C MET A 34 -2.17 -13.67 34.95
N ALA A 35 -1.21 -12.74 35.08
CA ALA A 35 -1.45 -11.32 34.82
C ALA A 35 -1.90 -11.05 33.38
N LEU A 36 -1.26 -11.70 32.39
CA LEU A 36 -1.65 -11.61 30.98
C LEU A 36 -3.04 -12.18 30.75
N ARG A 37 -3.37 -13.31 31.39
CA ARG A 37 -4.71 -13.92 31.31
C ARG A 37 -5.77 -12.97 31.88
N TYR A 38 -5.58 -12.45 33.08
CA TYR A 38 -6.53 -11.51 33.69
C TYR A 38 -6.70 -10.24 32.85
N ARG A 39 -5.62 -9.71 32.28
CA ARG A 39 -5.70 -8.55 31.37
C ARG A 39 -6.57 -8.84 30.15
N ARG A 40 -6.41 -10.02 29.54
CA ARG A 40 -7.23 -10.46 28.38
C ARG A 40 -8.69 -10.63 28.78
N GLU A 41 -8.95 -11.28 29.90
CA GLU A 41 -10.31 -11.48 30.43
C GLU A 41 -10.99 -10.14 30.74
N GLN A 42 -10.29 -9.22 31.39
CA GLN A 42 -10.81 -7.87 31.69
C GLN A 42 -11.10 -7.08 30.41
N HIS A 43 -10.21 -7.14 29.41
CA HIS A 43 -10.44 -6.51 28.13
C HIS A 43 -11.68 -7.09 27.42
N SER A 44 -11.83 -8.42 27.41
CA SER A 44 -12.98 -9.10 26.85
C SER A 44 -14.29 -8.67 27.54
N ARG A 45 -14.30 -8.67 28.89
CA ARG A 45 -15.46 -8.21 29.68
C ARG A 45 -15.83 -6.75 29.38
N ARG A 46 -14.85 -5.85 29.29
CA ARG A 46 -15.07 -4.45 28.92
C ARG A 46 -15.67 -4.32 27.51
N LYS A 47 -15.20 -5.12 26.56
CA LYS A 47 -15.72 -5.13 25.19
C LYS A 47 -17.17 -5.63 25.16
N ALA A 48 -17.47 -6.72 25.87
CA ALA A 48 -18.82 -7.26 25.99
C ALA A 48 -19.78 -6.27 26.67
N ALA A 49 -19.37 -5.63 27.76
CA ALA A 49 -20.16 -4.60 28.44
C ALA A 49 -20.44 -3.38 27.55
N LYS A 50 -19.47 -2.98 26.71
CA LYS A 50 -19.69 -1.92 25.70
C LYS A 50 -20.69 -2.35 24.64
N GLN A 51 -20.62 -3.59 24.15
CA GLN A 51 -21.60 -4.10 23.17
C GLN A 51 -23.00 -4.21 23.78
N ALA A 52 -23.13 -4.67 25.02
CA ALA A 52 -24.42 -4.78 25.71
C ALA A 52 -25.10 -3.42 25.97
N LYS A 53 -24.33 -2.32 25.98
CA LYS A 53 -24.85 -0.97 26.17
C LYS A 53 -25.55 -0.40 24.92
N TRP A 54 -25.27 -0.95 23.75
CA TRP A 54 -25.78 -0.43 22.48
C TRP A 54 -26.89 -1.35 22.00
N SER A 55 -28.01 -0.76 21.55
CA SER A 55 -29.02 -1.56 20.87
C SER A 55 -28.47 -2.06 19.52
N SER A 56 -28.97 -3.20 19.06
CA SER A 56 -28.61 -3.72 17.73
C SER A 56 -28.88 -2.71 16.61
N GLN A 57 -29.88 -1.85 16.80
CA GLN A 57 -30.26 -0.81 15.84
C GLN A 57 -29.24 0.33 15.80
N GLU A 58 -28.75 0.79 16.96
CA GLU A 58 -27.70 1.81 17.05
C GLU A 58 -26.39 1.33 16.45
N LEU A 59 -26.05 0.05 16.67
CA LEU A 59 -24.85 -0.56 16.09
C LEU A 59 -24.93 -0.63 14.56
N ALA A 60 -26.09 -1.02 14.02
CA ALA A 60 -26.33 -1.06 12.58
C ALA A 60 -26.20 0.34 11.95
N ALA A 61 -26.83 1.34 12.56
CA ALA A 61 -26.76 2.73 12.10
C ALA A 61 -25.32 3.26 12.07
N LEU A 62 -24.49 2.91 13.07
CA LEU A 62 -23.07 3.25 13.06
C LEU A 62 -22.29 2.55 11.95
N ILE A 63 -22.56 1.28 11.70
CA ILE A 63 -21.90 0.51 10.63
C ILE A 63 -22.23 1.16 9.29
N ASP A 64 -23.49 1.48 9.06
CA ASP A 64 -23.95 2.12 7.83
C ASP A 64 -23.32 3.51 7.64
N ALA A 65 -23.28 4.33 8.69
CA ALA A 65 -22.63 5.63 8.66
C ALA A 65 -21.12 5.52 8.33
N ASN A 66 -20.41 4.56 8.95
CA ASN A 66 -19.00 4.31 8.63
C ASN A 66 -18.81 3.82 7.19
N ALA A 67 -19.70 2.95 6.71
CA ALA A 67 -19.65 2.47 5.34
C ALA A 67 -19.83 3.61 4.33
N GLN A 68 -20.73 4.56 4.60
CA GLN A 68 -20.91 5.76 3.79
C GLN A 68 -19.64 6.62 3.75
N VAL A 69 -19.05 6.92 4.90
CA VAL A 69 -17.79 7.70 4.99
C VAL A 69 -16.65 7.02 4.23
N LEU A 70 -16.52 5.68 4.35
CA LEU A 70 -15.53 4.92 3.59
C LEU A 70 -15.77 5.00 2.08
N ALA A 71 -17.03 4.87 1.65
CA ALA A 71 -17.38 4.96 0.23
C ALA A 71 -17.04 6.35 -0.35
N GLU A 72 -17.27 7.43 0.40
CA GLU A 72 -16.90 8.78 -0.01
C GLU A 72 -15.38 8.96 -0.10
N ASN A 73 -14.63 8.50 0.90
CA ASN A 73 -13.17 8.56 0.90
C ASN A 73 -12.57 7.80 -0.29
N VAL A 74 -13.12 6.63 -0.60
CA VAL A 74 -12.71 5.85 -1.77
C VAL A 74 -12.99 6.62 -3.07
N LYS A 75 -14.18 7.22 -3.22
CA LYS A 75 -14.52 8.07 -4.38
C LYS A 75 -13.53 9.24 -4.54
N VAL A 76 -13.18 9.91 -3.44
CA VAL A 76 -12.20 11.01 -3.46
C VAL A 76 -10.83 10.50 -3.89
N ALA A 77 -10.37 9.38 -3.35
CA ALA A 77 -9.08 8.77 -3.73
C ALA A 77 -9.04 8.41 -5.23
N PHE A 78 -10.12 7.84 -5.78
CA PHE A 78 -10.22 7.57 -7.21
C PHE A 78 -10.13 8.84 -8.06
N ARG A 79 -10.82 9.92 -7.66
CA ARG A 79 -10.76 11.23 -8.36
C ARG A 79 -9.34 11.80 -8.33
N MET A 80 -8.68 11.77 -7.18
CA MET A 80 -7.29 12.22 -7.05
C MET A 80 -6.34 11.40 -7.93
N ASN A 81 -6.50 10.07 -7.95
CA ASN A 81 -5.69 9.19 -8.78
C ASN A 81 -5.94 9.40 -10.28
N ALA A 82 -7.17 9.69 -10.69
CA ALA A 82 -7.47 10.08 -12.06
C ALA A 82 -6.78 11.40 -12.44
N ARG A 83 -6.78 12.40 -11.54
CA ARG A 83 -6.07 13.67 -11.75
C ARG A 83 -4.56 13.48 -11.87
N LYS A 84 -3.95 12.69 -10.99
CA LYS A 84 -2.52 12.34 -11.05
C LYS A 84 -2.15 11.67 -12.37
N ARG A 85 -2.97 10.71 -12.85
CA ARG A 85 -2.77 10.06 -14.15
C ARG A 85 -2.80 11.06 -15.31
N ARG A 86 -3.78 11.98 -15.33
CA ARG A 86 -3.88 13.03 -16.36
C ARG A 86 -2.67 13.96 -16.33
N ALA A 87 -2.23 14.39 -15.14
CA ALA A 87 -1.04 15.23 -14.99
C ALA A 87 0.23 14.53 -15.51
N LEU A 88 0.44 13.26 -15.16
CA LEU A 88 1.60 12.48 -15.61
C LEU A 88 1.61 12.29 -17.14
N ILE A 89 0.45 12.10 -17.76
CA ILE A 89 0.34 12.06 -19.23
C ILE A 89 0.74 13.40 -19.85
N ALA A 90 0.26 14.52 -19.30
CA ALA A 90 0.59 15.86 -19.77
C ALA A 90 2.09 16.18 -19.60
N GLU A 91 2.71 15.78 -18.49
CA GLU A 91 4.16 15.92 -18.31
C GLU A 91 4.95 15.09 -19.34
N ARG A 92 4.56 13.83 -19.56
CA ARG A 92 5.22 12.98 -20.56
C ARG A 92 5.13 13.55 -21.98
N THR A 93 4.01 14.16 -22.36
CA THR A 93 3.87 14.79 -23.69
C THR A 93 4.75 16.04 -23.82
N ILE A 94 4.86 16.85 -22.76
CA ILE A 94 5.79 18.00 -22.71
C ILE A 94 7.25 17.53 -22.84
N VAL A 95 7.65 16.49 -22.10
CA VAL A 95 9.02 15.96 -22.14
C VAL A 95 9.36 15.33 -23.49
N LYS A 96 8.45 14.57 -24.11
CA LYS A 96 8.65 14.01 -25.46
C LYS A 96 8.87 15.10 -26.51
N ARG A 97 8.18 16.25 -26.40
CA ARG A 97 8.40 17.40 -27.30
C ARG A 97 9.75 18.08 -27.08
N ARG A 98 10.38 17.95 -25.89
CA ARG A 98 11.64 18.61 -25.55
C ARG A 98 12.91 17.80 -25.85
N ARG A 99 12.84 16.53 -26.25
CA ARG A 99 14.02 15.71 -26.57
C ARG A 99 14.17 15.41 -28.06
N VAL A 100 14.44 16.46 -28.84
CA VAL A 100 15.34 16.32 -29.99
C VAL A 100 16.65 16.96 -29.57
N THR A 101 17.55 16.18 -28.96
CA THR A 101 18.91 16.66 -28.72
C THR A 101 19.60 16.78 -30.07
N LEU A 102 19.70 18.01 -30.59
CA LEU A 102 20.43 18.37 -31.81
C LEU A 102 21.94 18.03 -31.76
N GLY A 103 22.45 17.45 -30.66
CA GLY A 103 23.85 17.08 -30.52
C GLY A 103 24.36 16.07 -31.56
N LYS A 104 23.50 15.20 -32.09
CA LYS A 104 23.84 14.26 -33.18
C LYS A 104 23.43 14.74 -34.58
N TYR A 105 22.52 15.70 -34.68
CA TYR A 105 21.93 16.14 -35.95
C TYR A 105 22.13 17.65 -36.11
N ARG A 106 22.89 18.05 -37.14
CA ARG A 106 23.06 19.46 -37.48
C ARG A 106 21.95 19.88 -38.44
N VAL A 107 21.24 20.96 -38.11
CA VAL A 107 20.34 21.63 -39.05
C VAL A 107 21.21 22.36 -40.08
N LYS A 108 21.08 22.00 -41.36
CA LYS A 108 21.76 22.66 -42.48
C LYS A 108 20.71 23.28 -43.38
N GLN A 109 20.83 24.57 -43.67
CA GLN A 109 20.04 25.21 -44.71
C GLN A 109 20.61 24.80 -46.07
N VAL A 110 19.79 24.16 -46.91
CA VAL A 110 20.19 23.70 -48.25
C VAL A 110 19.55 24.58 -49.31
N LYS A 111 20.27 24.82 -50.43
CA LYS A 111 19.70 25.46 -51.62
C LYS A 111 18.75 24.49 -52.31
N ARG A 112 17.71 25.00 -52.97
CA ARG A 112 16.65 24.22 -53.66
C ARG A 112 17.18 23.22 -54.71
N THR A 113 18.44 23.34 -55.09
CA THR A 113 19.15 22.57 -56.12
C THR A 113 19.94 21.38 -55.57
N GLU A 114 20.11 21.25 -54.25
CA GLU A 114 20.74 20.07 -53.65
C GLU A 114 19.72 18.93 -53.54
N LYS A 115 20.11 17.70 -53.91
CA LYS A 115 19.31 16.46 -53.83
C LYS A 115 18.95 16.13 -52.38
N ALA A 116 18.01 16.88 -51.80
CA ALA A 116 17.51 16.64 -50.47
C ALA A 116 16.46 15.52 -50.53
N SER A 117 16.66 14.49 -49.73
CA SER A 117 15.66 13.46 -49.51
C SER A 117 14.70 13.91 -48.41
N VAL A 118 13.41 13.92 -48.73
CA VAL A 118 12.33 14.23 -47.81
C VAL A 118 11.72 12.93 -47.34
N LEU A 119 11.72 12.68 -46.04
CA LEU A 119 10.93 11.60 -45.45
C LEU A 119 9.51 12.10 -45.24
N LYS A 120 8.57 11.60 -46.03
CA LYS A 120 7.15 11.87 -45.86
C LYS A 120 6.54 10.81 -44.94
N CYS A 121 6.02 11.24 -43.80
CA CYS A 121 5.27 10.39 -42.88
C CYS A 121 3.78 10.74 -43.00
N PHE A 122 2.93 9.74 -43.24
CA PHE A 122 1.47 9.94 -43.33
C PHE A 122 0.70 8.67 -42.97
N ASP A 123 -0.53 8.85 -42.51
CA ASP A 123 -1.45 7.76 -42.25
C ASP A 123 -2.30 7.49 -43.48
N ARG A 124 -2.41 6.22 -43.87
CA ARG A 124 -3.31 5.77 -44.94
C ARG A 124 -4.29 4.75 -44.41
N ARG A 125 -5.48 4.67 -45.03
CA ARG A 125 -6.46 3.64 -44.68
C ARG A 125 -5.91 2.26 -45.05
N GLY A 126 -6.01 1.32 -44.12
CA GLY A 126 -5.59 -0.07 -44.32
C GLY A 126 -5.26 -0.79 -43.01
N GLY A 127 -5.07 -2.10 -43.11
CA GLY A 127 -4.67 -2.96 -42.00
C GLY A 127 -5.80 -3.33 -41.02
N PRO A 128 -5.52 -4.21 -40.03
CA PRO A 128 -6.53 -4.72 -39.10
C PRO A 128 -7.20 -3.65 -38.24
N THR A 129 -6.51 -2.52 -38.04
CA THR A 129 -6.94 -1.38 -37.20
C THR A 129 -7.50 -0.20 -38.02
N GLY A 130 -7.61 -0.33 -39.35
CA GLY A 130 -8.19 0.69 -40.23
C GLY A 130 -7.25 1.84 -40.64
N LEU A 131 -6.15 2.06 -39.93
CA LEU A 131 -5.10 3.05 -40.26
C LEU A 131 -3.71 2.42 -40.15
N ILE A 132 -2.87 2.64 -41.16
CA ILE A 132 -1.44 2.27 -41.17
C ILE A 132 -0.59 3.53 -41.30
N HIS A 133 0.32 3.71 -40.35
CA HIS A 133 1.36 4.73 -40.43
C HIS A 133 2.42 4.33 -41.45
N THR A 134 2.62 5.15 -42.48
CA THR A 134 3.50 4.86 -43.62
C THR A 134 4.61 5.90 -43.72
N HIS A 135 5.80 5.43 -44.10
CA HIS A 135 7.00 6.24 -44.34
C HIS A 135 7.43 6.09 -45.79
N GLN A 136 7.60 7.20 -46.50
CA GLN A 136 8.06 7.21 -47.89
C GLN A 136 9.18 8.23 -48.08
N TRP A 137 10.31 7.79 -48.64
CA TRP A 137 11.40 8.68 -49.04
C TRP A 137 11.12 9.28 -50.42
N TRP A 138 11.21 10.59 -50.52
CA TRP A 138 11.07 11.35 -51.76
C TRP A 138 12.39 12.06 -52.02
N ALA A 139 12.87 12.06 -53.26
CA ALA A 139 13.97 12.93 -53.66
C ALA A 139 13.37 14.21 -54.28
N LEU A 140 13.85 15.37 -53.86
CA LEU A 140 13.64 16.60 -54.63
C LEU A 140 14.53 16.50 -55.87
N VAL A 141 13.92 16.28 -57.03
CA VAL A 141 14.56 16.31 -58.36
C VAL A 141 14.51 17.73 -58.89
#